data_AF-A0A2E8GY46-F1
#
_entry.id   AF-A0A2E8GY46-F1
#
_cell.length_a   1.000
_cell.length_b   1.000
_cell.length_c   1.000
_cell.angle_alpha   90.00
_cell.angle_beta   90.00
_cell.angle_gamma   90.00
#
_symmetry.space_group_name_H-M   'P 1'
#
loop_
_entity.id
_entity.type
_entity.pdbx_description
1 polymer ?
#
loop_
_entity_poly.entity_id
_entity_poly.type
_entity_poly.pdbx_seq_one_letter_code
_entity_poly.pdbx_strand_id
1 'polypeptide(L)'
;MKNLLIIICIGVIVGAPSDIQPPAGSSDSHSDNYCSRGIKLKNINKQKPNRFNLISEPERKDFSTRNYTFEELNELEFDELIDLIVTLEWWEIDGLFEFSDGSYEFYSDTLRMQALFDAVEDRGNIYTPEDDLGIEVLVEVIRSGFYLAFYYEELNFLREFEFMDNTIPGIDAICNNPNFGFGTENQIRIIKAFGAYQGIGMTSIFSLSRSTEIFEDFYLNFDNYIDDWYISNALYWLGSGVQYALYTFSYNFEPDETEFYGAVDDLFNAIAQIGLYGTITSDNEWLLNNAVWWNAHIGLFMNEQLAVQFLTDVVELYGEWTAPSLEAVEMLCYLYNCEYADGTPIDEDGIIESVHNWLLPSRTTFDDETIIFKTGDAVTPEKIETLYWAMKEVKAQFHRISLNDIPLEQGNADDSLIAVIYNSPADYQYNNFLYGLSTSNGGMYIEFWGTFFTYERTPQESIYTLEDLFRHEFTHYLQGRYLEPGMWWQHPIYD
;
A
#
# COMPACT_ATOMS: atom_id res chain seq x y z
N MET A 1 29.12 1.37 -52.95
CA MET A 1 29.70 0.87 -51.69
C MET A 1 29.35 1.85 -50.60
N LYS A 2 28.96 1.32 -49.45
CA LYS A 2 27.93 1.86 -48.54
C LYS A 2 28.43 3.09 -47.75
N ASN A 3 27.74 4.21 -47.93
CA ASN A 3 27.60 5.24 -46.91
C ASN A 3 26.38 4.83 -46.08
N LEU A 4 26.56 4.53 -44.79
CA LEU A 4 25.46 4.35 -43.85
C LEU A 4 25.57 5.44 -42.80
N LEU A 5 24.60 6.35 -42.85
CA LEU A 5 24.21 7.21 -41.73
C LEU A 5 23.95 6.30 -40.51
N ILE A 6 24.49 6.67 -39.35
CA ILE A 6 23.92 6.27 -38.06
C ILE A 6 23.37 7.54 -37.43
N ILE A 7 22.05 7.56 -37.38
CA ILE A 7 21.20 8.53 -36.69
C ILE A 7 21.38 8.27 -35.20
N ILE A 8 21.79 9.30 -34.45
CA ILE A 8 21.72 9.31 -32.98
C ILE A 8 20.28 9.62 -32.63
N CYS A 9 19.50 8.60 -32.28
CA CYS A 9 18.19 8.78 -31.65
C CYS A 9 18.45 9.14 -30.17
N ILE A 10 18.22 10.40 -29.83
CA ILE A 10 18.01 10.83 -28.45
C ILE A 10 16.58 10.41 -28.12
N GLY A 11 16.43 9.29 -27.42
CA GLY A 11 15.17 8.90 -26.80
C GLY A 11 15.09 9.58 -25.44
N VAL A 12 14.37 10.71 -25.37
CA VAL A 12 13.77 11.16 -24.11
C VAL A 12 12.56 10.27 -23.90
N ILE A 13 12.68 9.28 -23.03
CA ILE A 13 11.53 8.54 -22.52
C ILE A 13 11.02 9.36 -21.34
N VAL A 14 9.91 10.05 -21.59
CA VAL A 14 9.05 10.62 -20.54
C VAL A 14 8.48 9.43 -19.79
N GLY A 15 8.88 9.25 -18.53
CA GLY A 15 8.24 8.29 -17.65
C GLY A 15 6.77 8.67 -17.50
N ALA A 16 5.87 7.76 -17.85
CA ALA A 16 4.46 7.86 -17.54
C ALA A 16 4.28 7.62 -16.03
N PRO A 17 3.39 8.35 -15.34
CA PRO A 17 3.07 8.09 -13.95
C PRO A 17 2.23 6.81 -13.88
N SER A 18 2.79 5.76 -13.28
CA SER A 18 2.07 4.57 -12.86
C SER A 18 2.16 4.52 -11.34
N ASP A 19 1.00 4.61 -10.68
CA ASP A 19 0.66 4.18 -9.31
C ASP A 19 -0.28 5.21 -8.67
N ILE A 20 -1.58 5.03 -8.84
CA ILE A 20 -2.59 5.70 -8.01
C ILE A 20 -3.42 4.61 -7.34
N GLN A 21 -2.86 4.04 -6.27
CA GLN A 21 -3.69 3.52 -5.20
C GLN A 21 -4.37 4.71 -4.52
N PRO A 22 -5.66 4.64 -4.20
CA PRO A 22 -6.22 5.55 -3.21
C PRO A 22 -5.56 5.27 -1.85
N PRO A 23 -5.35 6.30 -1.04
CA PRO A 23 -4.63 6.17 0.22
C PRO A 23 -5.44 5.33 1.21
N ALA A 24 -5.00 4.09 1.45
CA ALA A 24 -5.10 3.55 2.80
C ALA A 24 -4.21 4.45 3.68
N GLY A 25 -4.78 5.01 4.74
CA GLY A 25 -4.20 6.13 5.48
C GLY A 25 -2.67 6.12 5.63
N SER A 26 -2.05 7.24 5.23
CA SER A 26 -0.73 7.73 5.66
C SER A 26 0.39 6.69 5.84
N SER A 27 1.21 6.51 4.81
CA SER A 27 2.65 6.70 5.00
C SER A 27 3.09 7.79 4.02
N ASP A 28 3.80 8.77 4.54
CA ASP A 28 4.17 10.05 3.93
C ASP A 28 4.49 9.98 2.42
N SER A 29 3.56 10.38 1.56
CA SER A 29 3.81 10.71 0.16
C SER A 29 4.48 12.09 0.06
N HIS A 30 5.82 12.11 0.06
CA HIS A 30 6.48 13.05 -0.83
C HIS A 30 7.30 12.25 -1.83
N SER A 31 7.06 12.55 -3.11
CA SER A 31 7.93 12.35 -4.27
C SER A 31 8.81 11.10 -4.29
N ASP A 32 8.52 10.24 -5.26
CA ASP A 32 9.37 9.15 -5.71
C ASP A 32 10.86 9.53 -5.75
N ASN A 33 11.61 9.04 -4.76
CA ASN A 33 13.05 8.77 -4.79
C ASN A 33 13.45 8.16 -3.44
N TYR A 34 13.30 6.83 -3.35
CA TYR A 34 13.47 6.03 -2.13
C TYR A 34 14.88 6.01 -1.52
N CYS A 35 15.87 6.60 -2.18
CA CYS A 35 17.26 6.33 -1.80
C CYS A 35 17.78 7.08 -0.55
N SER A 36 17.06 8.01 0.12
CA SER A 36 17.36 8.42 1.53
C SER A 36 16.34 9.30 2.27
N ARG A 37 15.24 8.72 2.74
CA ARG A 37 14.62 9.31 3.93
C ARG A 37 15.35 8.85 5.17
N GLY A 38 16.30 9.67 5.60
CA GLY A 38 16.83 9.61 6.95
C GLY A 38 15.68 9.75 7.96
N ILE A 39 15.33 8.65 8.62
CA ILE A 39 14.41 8.66 9.76
C ILE A 39 15.04 9.57 10.82
N LYS A 40 14.47 10.76 11.02
CA LYS A 40 14.86 11.64 12.13
C LYS A 40 14.56 10.91 13.43
N LEU A 41 15.61 10.37 14.06
CA LEU A 41 15.64 9.72 15.39
C LEU A 41 15.29 10.66 16.57
N LYS A 42 14.23 11.45 16.44
CA LYS A 42 13.67 12.24 17.54
C LYS A 42 12.16 12.06 17.61
N ASN A 43 11.80 10.85 18.04
CA ASN A 43 10.66 10.47 18.87
C ASN A 43 10.32 9.02 18.53
N ILE A 44 10.93 8.06 19.23
CA ILE A 44 10.42 6.68 19.31
C ILE A 44 9.19 6.71 20.24
N ASN A 45 8.22 7.55 19.88
CA ASN A 45 6.84 7.45 20.34
C ASN A 45 6.10 6.95 19.11
N LYS A 46 5.76 5.65 19.12
CA LYS A 46 4.86 4.94 18.21
C LYS A 46 4.72 5.59 16.81
N GLN A 47 5.71 5.39 15.94
CA GLN A 47 5.49 5.60 14.51
C GLN A 47 4.54 4.53 14.00
N LYS A 48 3.63 4.91 13.09
CA LYS A 48 2.66 4.01 12.46
C LYS A 48 3.42 2.91 11.70
N PRO A 49 3.02 1.64 11.80
CA PRO A 49 3.63 0.56 11.04
C PRO A 49 3.47 0.81 9.53
N ASN A 50 4.54 0.56 8.77
CA ASN A 50 4.47 0.57 7.30
C ASN A 50 3.83 -0.76 6.87
N ARG A 51 2.82 -0.72 5.99
CA ARG A 51 1.96 -1.89 5.69
C ARG A 51 2.64 -2.93 4.81
N PHE A 52 2.35 -4.22 5.05
CA PHE A 52 2.56 -5.31 4.10
C PHE A 52 1.61 -5.19 2.88
N ASN A 53 2.12 -4.75 1.73
CA ASN A 53 1.37 -4.71 0.47
C ASN A 53 1.71 -5.93 -0.40
N LEU A 54 0.88 -6.98 -0.34
CA LEU A 54 1.03 -8.21 -1.14
C LEU A 54 0.30 -8.19 -2.50
N ILE A 55 0.01 -7.01 -3.06
CA ILE A 55 -0.75 -6.90 -4.31
C ILE A 55 0.20 -6.67 -5.49
N SER A 56 0.32 -7.63 -6.41
CA SER A 56 0.84 -7.40 -7.75
C SER A 56 -0.33 -7.29 -8.75
N GLU A 57 -0.55 -6.12 -9.33
CA GLU A 57 -1.53 -5.93 -10.41
C GLU A 57 -0.94 -6.35 -11.77
N PRO A 58 -1.73 -6.96 -12.68
CA PRO A 58 -1.31 -7.20 -14.06
C PRO A 58 -1.33 -5.90 -14.91
N GLU A 59 -0.38 -5.80 -15.85
CA GLU A 59 -0.24 -4.66 -16.79
C GLU A 59 -1.55 -4.31 -17.53
N ARG A 60 -1.94 -3.03 -17.46
CA ARG A 60 -3.08 -2.45 -18.21
C ARG A 60 -2.83 -2.44 -19.72
N LYS A 61 -3.90 -2.72 -20.48
CA LYS A 61 -3.96 -2.51 -21.93
C LYS A 61 -4.41 -1.08 -22.23
N ASP A 62 -3.65 -0.42 -23.10
CA ASP A 62 -3.95 0.89 -23.70
C ASP A 62 -5.15 0.78 -24.66
N PHE A 63 -6.23 1.52 -24.37
CA PHE A 63 -7.38 1.67 -25.24
C PHE A 63 -7.62 3.16 -25.51
N SER A 64 -7.64 3.54 -26.79
CA SER A 64 -7.97 4.91 -27.20
C SER A 64 -9.48 5.16 -27.11
N THR A 65 -9.89 5.92 -26.10
CA THR A 65 -11.18 6.61 -26.06
C THR A 65 -10.91 8.11 -25.85
N ARG A 66 -11.92 8.96 -26.09
CA ARG A 66 -11.78 10.41 -25.92
C ARG A 66 -11.69 10.69 -24.43
N ASN A 67 -10.64 11.37 -23.99
CA ASN A 67 -10.56 11.85 -22.62
C ASN A 67 -11.35 13.16 -22.45
N TYR A 68 -11.94 13.35 -21.28
CA TYR A 68 -12.69 14.53 -20.85
C TYR A 68 -11.88 15.32 -19.84
N THR A 69 -11.77 16.62 -20.06
CA THR A 69 -11.05 17.54 -19.17
C THR A 69 -11.98 18.14 -18.12
N PHE A 70 -11.45 18.56 -16.96
CA PHE A 70 -12.25 19.29 -15.98
C PHE A 70 -12.83 20.59 -16.53
N GLU A 71 -12.15 21.26 -17.47
CA GLU A 71 -12.70 22.43 -18.16
C GLU A 71 -14.00 22.09 -18.92
N GLU A 72 -14.04 20.96 -19.63
CA GLU A 72 -15.26 20.50 -20.30
C GLU A 72 -16.35 20.09 -19.30
N LEU A 73 -15.99 19.40 -18.21
CA LEU A 73 -16.95 18.98 -17.20
C LEU A 73 -17.54 20.17 -16.42
N ASN A 74 -16.76 21.23 -16.21
CA ASN A 74 -17.21 22.45 -15.53
C ASN A 74 -18.25 23.24 -16.33
N GLU A 75 -18.30 23.07 -17.65
CA GLU A 75 -19.26 23.76 -18.54
C GLU A 75 -20.66 23.10 -18.54
N LEU A 76 -20.80 21.88 -18.01
CA LEU A 76 -22.05 21.12 -18.04
C LEU A 76 -22.97 21.49 -16.87
N GLU A 77 -24.27 21.51 -17.13
CA GLU A 77 -25.28 21.52 -16.07
C GLU A 77 -25.26 20.19 -15.31
N PHE A 78 -25.65 20.17 -14.04
CA PHE A 78 -25.44 19.00 -13.17
C PHE A 78 -26.09 17.72 -13.72
N ASP A 79 -27.31 17.77 -14.25
CA ASP A 79 -27.95 16.58 -14.84
C ASP A 79 -27.17 16.05 -16.05
N GLU A 80 -26.68 16.94 -16.92
CA GLU A 80 -25.90 16.58 -18.10
C GLU A 80 -24.51 16.04 -17.72
N LEU A 81 -23.90 16.60 -16.67
CA LEU A 81 -22.66 16.13 -16.10
C LEU A 81 -22.79 14.70 -15.57
N ILE A 82 -23.83 14.43 -14.77
CA ILE A 82 -24.07 13.10 -14.20
C ILE A 82 -24.37 12.08 -15.30
N ASP A 83 -25.22 12.44 -16.27
CA ASP A 83 -25.55 11.58 -17.43
C ASP A 83 -24.32 11.26 -18.28
N LEU A 84 -23.34 12.17 -18.35
CA LEU A 84 -22.07 11.90 -18.99
C LEU A 84 -21.20 10.96 -18.13
N ILE A 85 -20.94 11.32 -16.86
CA ILE A 85 -20.00 10.58 -15.98
C ILE A 85 -20.36 9.10 -15.90
N VAL A 86 -21.64 8.76 -15.78
CA VAL A 86 -22.09 7.36 -15.62
C VAL A 86 -21.87 6.49 -16.87
N THR A 87 -21.48 7.10 -18.00
CA THR A 87 -21.16 6.39 -19.25
C THR A 87 -19.66 6.20 -19.48
N LEU A 88 -18.83 6.80 -18.62
CA LEU A 88 -17.38 6.79 -18.75
C LEU A 88 -16.77 5.65 -17.94
N GLU A 89 -15.50 5.39 -18.21
CA GLU A 89 -14.59 4.81 -17.23
C GLU A 89 -13.85 5.95 -16.53
N TRP A 90 -13.51 5.81 -15.25
CA TRP A 90 -12.94 6.92 -14.47
C TRP A 90 -11.62 7.46 -15.04
N TRP A 91 -10.83 6.60 -15.71
CA TRP A 91 -9.56 6.99 -16.35
C TRP A 91 -9.76 7.77 -17.66
N GLU A 92 -11.00 7.88 -18.16
CA GLU A 92 -11.34 8.76 -19.28
C GLU A 92 -11.49 10.22 -18.83
N ILE A 93 -11.40 10.52 -17.53
CA ILE A 93 -11.34 11.89 -17.02
C ILE A 93 -9.88 12.28 -16.82
N ASP A 94 -9.39 13.18 -17.67
CA ASP A 94 -8.01 13.65 -17.67
C ASP A 94 -7.68 14.37 -16.36
N GLY A 95 -6.60 13.93 -15.71
CA GLY A 95 -6.13 14.55 -14.47
C GLY A 95 -7.08 14.38 -13.28
N LEU A 96 -7.92 13.33 -13.25
CA LEU A 96 -8.92 13.11 -12.20
C LEU A 96 -8.36 13.29 -10.76
N PHE A 97 -7.15 12.78 -10.52
CA PHE A 97 -6.44 12.85 -9.24
C PHE A 97 -5.35 13.93 -9.20
N GLU A 98 -5.31 14.82 -10.19
CA GLU A 98 -4.33 15.90 -10.30
C GLU A 98 -4.95 17.24 -9.90
N PHE A 99 -4.23 18.00 -9.08
CA PHE A 99 -4.65 19.35 -8.70
C PHE A 99 -4.37 20.32 -9.84
N SER A 100 -5.41 21.02 -10.27
CA SER A 100 -5.37 22.02 -11.34
C SER A 100 -6.43 23.10 -11.07
N ASP A 101 -6.39 24.20 -11.81
CA ASP A 101 -7.44 25.22 -11.73
C ASP A 101 -8.82 24.62 -12.05
N GLY A 102 -8.89 23.70 -13.04
CA GLY A 102 -10.11 23.02 -13.43
C GLY A 102 -10.65 22.06 -12.36
N SER A 103 -9.80 21.21 -11.77
CA SER A 103 -10.22 20.30 -10.69
C SER A 103 -10.56 21.05 -9.40
N TYR A 104 -9.86 22.15 -9.10
CA TYR A 104 -10.23 23.05 -8.03
C TYR A 104 -11.63 23.68 -8.26
N GLU A 105 -11.89 24.24 -9.43
CA GLU A 105 -13.23 24.76 -9.79
C GLU A 105 -14.29 23.66 -9.73
N PHE A 106 -13.94 22.43 -10.12
CA PHE A 106 -14.85 21.29 -10.09
C PHE A 106 -15.29 20.96 -8.67
N TYR A 107 -14.33 20.71 -7.78
CA TYR A 107 -14.55 20.21 -6.42
C TYR A 107 -14.88 21.29 -5.39
N SER A 108 -14.55 22.57 -5.66
CA SER A 108 -14.93 23.68 -4.79
C SER A 108 -16.41 24.08 -4.92
N ASP A 109 -17.11 23.63 -5.96
CA ASP A 109 -18.55 23.81 -6.09
C ASP A 109 -19.32 22.80 -5.21
N THR A 110 -19.78 23.27 -4.05
CA THR A 110 -20.53 22.47 -3.09
C THR A 110 -21.85 21.94 -3.64
N LEU A 111 -22.49 22.65 -4.59
CA LEU A 111 -23.74 22.18 -5.20
C LEU A 111 -23.48 21.06 -6.19
N ARG A 112 -22.36 21.14 -6.94
CA ARG A 112 -21.91 20.05 -7.80
C ARG A 112 -21.57 18.80 -6.99
N MET A 113 -20.86 18.96 -5.87
CA MET A 113 -20.57 17.85 -4.96
C MET A 113 -21.85 17.22 -4.40
N GLN A 114 -22.82 18.02 -3.99
CA GLN A 114 -24.11 17.49 -3.55
C GLN A 114 -24.82 16.72 -4.68
N ALA A 115 -24.81 17.23 -5.91
CA ALA A 115 -25.41 16.53 -7.05
C ALA A 115 -24.74 15.17 -7.33
N LEU A 116 -23.42 15.05 -7.12
CA LEU A 116 -22.70 13.78 -7.21
C LEU A 116 -23.13 12.82 -6.09
N PHE A 117 -23.28 13.30 -4.85
CA PHE A 117 -23.76 12.47 -3.73
C PHE A 117 -25.18 11.97 -3.97
N ASP A 118 -26.10 12.87 -4.37
CA ASP A 118 -27.49 12.56 -4.68
C ASP A 118 -27.57 11.54 -5.83
N ALA A 119 -26.72 11.68 -6.86
CA ALA A 119 -26.68 10.74 -7.98
C ALA A 119 -26.30 9.31 -7.55
N VAL A 120 -25.38 9.17 -6.58
CA VAL A 120 -25.03 7.86 -6.01
C VAL A 120 -26.20 7.30 -5.18
N GLU A 121 -26.86 8.13 -4.36
CA GLU A 121 -28.05 7.72 -3.60
C GLU A 121 -29.18 7.20 -4.51
N ASP A 122 -29.55 7.98 -5.52
CA ASP A 122 -30.62 7.63 -6.45
C ASP A 122 -30.36 6.30 -7.17
N ARG A 123 -29.12 6.09 -7.63
CA ARG A 123 -28.71 4.88 -8.36
C ARG A 123 -28.53 3.69 -7.42
N GLY A 124 -27.99 3.92 -6.23
CA GLY A 124 -27.86 2.92 -5.17
C GLY A 124 -29.19 2.26 -4.88
N ASN A 125 -30.28 3.04 -4.86
CA ASN A 125 -31.62 2.52 -4.62
C ASN A 125 -32.19 1.61 -5.74
N ILE A 126 -31.65 1.64 -6.96
CA ILE A 126 -32.31 1.01 -8.14
C ILE A 126 -31.41 0.15 -9.04
N TYR A 127 -30.10 0.06 -8.81
CA TYR A 127 -29.22 -0.80 -9.62
C TYR A 127 -29.70 -2.26 -9.62
N THR A 128 -29.36 -3.00 -10.69
CA THR A 128 -29.75 -4.41 -10.87
C THR A 128 -28.52 -5.29 -11.08
N PRO A 129 -28.65 -6.63 -11.07
CA PRO A 129 -27.54 -7.52 -11.41
C PRO A 129 -27.00 -7.29 -12.84
N GLU A 130 -27.81 -6.74 -13.74
CA GLU A 130 -27.44 -6.49 -15.14
C GLU A 130 -26.84 -5.10 -15.39
N ASP A 131 -27.00 -4.16 -14.46
CA ASP A 131 -26.60 -2.76 -14.64
C ASP A 131 -26.27 -2.10 -13.28
N ASP A 132 -25.01 -1.70 -13.10
CA ASP A 132 -24.51 -0.98 -11.91
C ASP A 132 -24.81 0.53 -11.96
N LEU A 133 -25.39 1.01 -13.05
CA LEU A 133 -25.77 2.41 -13.29
C LEU A 133 -24.63 3.41 -13.16
N GLY A 134 -23.37 2.98 -13.37
CA GLY A 134 -22.20 3.84 -13.29
C GLY A 134 -21.84 4.28 -11.87
N ILE A 135 -22.31 3.56 -10.84
CA ILE A 135 -22.00 3.86 -9.44
C ILE A 135 -20.49 3.82 -9.18
N GLU A 136 -19.76 2.87 -9.77
CA GLU A 136 -18.30 2.76 -9.61
C GLU A 136 -17.59 4.07 -10.02
N VAL A 137 -17.99 4.65 -11.15
CA VAL A 137 -17.34 5.84 -11.73
C VAL A 137 -17.71 7.09 -10.93
N LEU A 138 -18.97 7.23 -10.52
CA LEU A 138 -19.40 8.32 -9.64
C LEU A 138 -18.61 8.32 -8.33
N VAL A 139 -18.44 7.14 -7.72
CA VAL A 139 -17.65 6.99 -6.50
C VAL A 139 -16.20 7.39 -6.74
N GLU A 140 -15.55 6.97 -7.83
CA GLU A 140 -14.17 7.39 -8.13
C GLU A 140 -14.03 8.90 -8.34
N VAL A 141 -14.98 9.54 -9.04
CA VAL A 141 -15.00 11.00 -9.19
C VAL A 141 -15.07 11.69 -7.83
N ILE A 142 -16.01 11.27 -6.99
CA ILE A 142 -16.16 11.81 -5.64
C ILE A 142 -14.87 11.62 -4.82
N ARG A 143 -14.33 10.39 -4.81
CA ARG A 143 -13.11 10.03 -4.06
C ARG A 143 -11.91 10.88 -4.46
N SER A 144 -11.78 11.20 -5.75
CA SER A 144 -10.69 12.05 -6.22
C SER A 144 -10.78 13.48 -5.66
N GLY A 145 -11.99 14.03 -5.45
CA GLY A 145 -12.18 15.30 -4.75
C GLY A 145 -11.67 15.28 -3.31
N PHE A 146 -12.03 14.24 -2.54
CA PHE A 146 -11.53 14.07 -1.17
C PHE A 146 -10.02 13.77 -1.11
N TYR A 147 -9.49 13.06 -2.11
CA TYR A 147 -8.05 12.86 -2.26
C TYR A 147 -7.32 14.19 -2.45
N LEU A 148 -7.79 15.05 -3.35
CA LEU A 148 -7.21 16.38 -3.54
C LEU A 148 -7.32 17.22 -2.27
N ALA A 149 -8.45 17.18 -1.58
CA ALA A 149 -8.61 17.85 -0.28
C ALA A 149 -7.67 17.35 0.82
N PHE A 150 -7.09 16.15 0.69
CA PHE A 150 -6.08 15.68 1.65
C PHE A 150 -4.75 16.44 1.50
N TYR A 151 -4.38 16.81 0.27
CA TYR A 151 -3.08 17.41 -0.05
C TYR A 151 -3.14 18.93 -0.23
N TYR A 152 -4.29 19.48 -0.57
CA TYR A 152 -4.45 20.88 -0.97
C TYR A 152 -5.42 21.60 -0.05
N GLU A 153 -4.89 22.57 0.71
CA GLU A 153 -5.64 23.26 1.77
C GLU A 153 -6.87 24.01 1.24
N GLU A 154 -6.87 24.38 -0.03
CA GLU A 154 -7.94 25.08 -0.73
C GLU A 154 -9.24 24.26 -0.81
N LEU A 155 -9.15 22.92 -0.72
CA LEU A 155 -10.28 22.00 -0.73
C LEU A 155 -10.55 21.35 0.64
N ASN A 156 -9.84 21.77 1.70
CA ASN A 156 -9.94 21.15 3.03
C ASN A 156 -11.36 21.06 3.59
N PHE A 157 -12.28 21.96 3.19
CA PHE A 157 -13.68 21.92 3.63
C PHE A 157 -14.37 20.58 3.28
N LEU A 158 -13.93 19.91 2.21
CA LEU A 158 -14.44 18.58 1.85
C LEU A 158 -14.17 17.57 2.97
N ARG A 159 -13.10 17.74 3.74
CA ARG A 159 -12.70 16.83 4.82
C ARG A 159 -13.28 17.18 6.19
N GLU A 160 -14.15 18.18 6.27
CA GLU A 160 -14.90 18.46 7.48
C GLU A 160 -15.97 17.38 7.67
N PHE A 161 -16.09 16.80 8.87
CA PHE A 161 -17.05 15.73 9.16
C PHE A 161 -18.49 16.09 8.74
N GLU A 162 -18.91 17.34 8.95
CA GLU A 162 -20.24 17.83 8.54
C GLU A 162 -20.45 17.77 7.02
N PHE A 163 -19.40 17.99 6.23
CA PHE A 163 -19.49 17.87 4.78
C PHE A 163 -19.40 16.42 4.31
N MET A 164 -18.49 15.64 4.91
CA MET A 164 -18.33 14.21 4.63
C MET A 164 -19.61 13.42 4.96
N ASP A 165 -20.39 13.84 5.95
CA ASP A 165 -21.67 13.21 6.33
C ASP A 165 -22.65 13.07 5.17
N ASN A 166 -22.57 13.96 4.17
CA ASN A 166 -23.39 13.89 2.96
C ASN A 166 -23.13 12.65 2.09
N THR A 167 -22.06 11.88 2.33
CA THR A 167 -21.83 10.60 1.64
C THR A 167 -22.68 9.47 2.22
N ILE A 168 -23.12 9.55 3.48
CA ILE A 168 -23.82 8.46 4.18
C ILE A 168 -25.11 8.02 3.46
N PRO A 169 -26.00 8.92 2.98
CA PRO A 169 -27.20 8.50 2.27
C PRO A 169 -26.91 7.64 1.04
N GLY A 170 -25.88 7.98 0.27
CA GLY A 170 -25.44 7.20 -0.89
C GLY A 170 -24.86 5.83 -0.49
N ILE A 171 -24.05 5.77 0.56
CA ILE A 171 -23.50 4.53 1.11
C ILE A 171 -24.65 3.60 1.56
N ASP A 172 -25.60 4.12 2.34
CA ASP A 172 -26.74 3.37 2.85
C ASP A 172 -27.68 2.90 1.72
N ALA A 173 -27.90 3.73 0.69
CA ALA A 173 -28.73 3.38 -0.46
C ALA A 173 -28.16 2.19 -1.26
N ILE A 174 -26.84 2.17 -1.48
CA ILE A 174 -26.17 1.05 -2.15
C ILE A 174 -26.42 -0.25 -1.38
N CYS A 175 -26.17 -0.27 -0.06
CA CYS A 175 -26.25 -1.52 0.70
C CYS A 175 -27.67 -1.94 1.10
N ASN A 176 -28.65 -1.04 1.00
CA ASN A 176 -30.07 -1.34 1.20
C ASN A 176 -30.75 -1.97 -0.03
N ASN A 177 -30.10 -1.88 -1.21
CA ASN A 177 -30.64 -2.47 -2.43
C ASN A 177 -30.74 -4.01 -2.30
N PRO A 178 -31.85 -4.65 -2.73
CA PRO A 178 -32.01 -6.10 -2.66
C PRO A 178 -30.98 -6.89 -3.49
N ASN A 179 -30.24 -6.23 -4.39
CA ASN A 179 -29.18 -6.82 -5.20
C ASN A 179 -27.78 -6.66 -4.56
N PHE A 180 -27.67 -6.15 -3.33
CA PHE A 180 -26.40 -6.01 -2.62
C PHE A 180 -25.87 -7.37 -2.15
N GLY A 181 -24.75 -7.79 -2.72
CA GLY A 181 -24.12 -9.10 -2.47
C GLY A 181 -23.17 -9.49 -3.58
N PHE A 182 -22.41 -10.56 -3.41
CA PHE A 182 -21.66 -11.16 -4.52
C PHE A 182 -22.61 -11.84 -5.52
N GLY A 183 -22.23 -11.88 -6.80
CA GLY A 183 -23.05 -12.48 -7.84
C GLY A 183 -22.52 -12.20 -9.24
N THR A 184 -23.18 -11.30 -9.95
CA THR A 184 -22.77 -10.84 -11.29
C THR A 184 -21.54 -9.92 -11.23
N GLU A 185 -20.91 -9.65 -12.38
CA GLU A 185 -19.79 -8.69 -12.49
C GLU A 185 -20.18 -7.31 -11.95
N ASN A 186 -21.38 -6.82 -12.28
CA ASN A 186 -21.90 -5.54 -11.79
C ASN A 186 -22.05 -5.53 -10.27
N GLN A 187 -22.57 -6.61 -9.68
CA GLN A 187 -22.68 -6.71 -8.23
C GLN A 187 -21.31 -6.73 -7.54
N ILE A 188 -20.30 -7.40 -8.12
CA ILE A 188 -18.92 -7.38 -7.60
C ILE A 188 -18.33 -5.97 -7.67
N ARG A 189 -18.55 -5.25 -8.78
CA ARG A 189 -18.17 -3.82 -8.91
C ARG A 189 -18.85 -2.94 -7.87
N ILE A 190 -20.14 -3.19 -7.58
CA ILE A 190 -20.87 -2.49 -6.52
C ILE A 190 -20.26 -2.73 -5.14
N ILE A 191 -19.88 -3.97 -4.79
CA ILE A 191 -19.21 -4.24 -3.49
C ILE A 191 -17.88 -3.48 -3.39
N LYS A 192 -17.10 -3.49 -4.48
CA LYS A 192 -15.86 -2.72 -4.55
C LYS A 192 -16.10 -1.22 -4.38
N ALA A 193 -17.06 -0.65 -5.13
CA ALA A 193 -17.41 0.76 -5.06
C ALA A 193 -17.95 1.16 -3.68
N PHE A 194 -18.76 0.31 -3.05
CA PHE A 194 -19.26 0.50 -1.70
C PHE A 194 -18.13 0.60 -0.67
N GLY A 195 -17.18 -0.34 -0.71
CA GLY A 195 -15.97 -0.29 0.11
C GLY A 195 -15.12 0.96 -0.15
N ALA A 196 -14.89 1.28 -1.43
CA ALA A 196 -14.17 2.48 -1.85
C ALA A 196 -14.84 3.77 -1.33
N TYR A 197 -16.18 3.80 -1.28
CA TYR A 197 -16.95 4.94 -0.82
C TYR A 197 -16.89 5.12 0.70
N GLN A 198 -16.98 4.03 1.47
CA GLN A 198 -16.68 4.05 2.92
C GLN A 198 -15.23 4.50 3.19
N GLY A 199 -14.30 4.12 2.29
CA GLY A 199 -12.89 4.52 2.31
C GLY A 199 -12.62 6.02 2.12
N ILE A 200 -13.65 6.86 1.99
CA ILE A 200 -13.52 8.32 2.14
C ILE A 200 -13.32 8.71 3.62
N GLY A 201 -13.74 7.84 4.54
CA GLY A 201 -13.61 8.03 5.99
C GLY A 201 -14.96 8.13 6.72
N MET A 202 -16.08 7.82 6.06
CA MET A 202 -17.43 7.86 6.64
C MET A 202 -18.15 6.53 6.50
N THR A 203 -18.98 6.21 7.48
CA THR A 203 -19.87 5.05 7.44
C THR A 203 -21.01 5.22 8.45
N SER A 204 -21.97 4.30 8.44
CA SER A 204 -23.08 4.23 9.40
C SER A 204 -23.14 2.84 10.05
N ILE A 205 -23.79 2.71 11.20
CA ILE A 205 -24.03 1.40 11.84
C ILE A 205 -24.79 0.46 10.89
N PHE A 206 -25.74 1.00 10.12
CA PHE A 206 -26.50 0.22 9.14
C PHE A 206 -25.56 -0.35 8.06
N SER A 207 -24.73 0.49 7.45
CA SER A 207 -23.76 0.08 6.43
C SER A 207 -22.71 -0.91 6.94
N LEU A 208 -22.26 -0.77 8.19
CA LEU A 208 -21.38 -1.76 8.82
C LEU A 208 -22.07 -3.11 9.00
N SER A 209 -23.33 -3.13 9.44
CA SER A 209 -24.12 -4.36 9.52
C SER A 209 -24.31 -5.02 8.15
N ARG A 210 -24.46 -4.24 7.07
CA ARG A 210 -24.51 -4.80 5.71
C ARG A 210 -23.14 -5.31 5.25
N SER A 211 -22.05 -4.67 5.68
CA SER A 211 -20.68 -5.15 5.42
C SER A 211 -20.43 -6.51 6.09
N THR A 212 -20.93 -6.71 7.32
CA THR A 212 -20.87 -8.01 8.02
C THR A 212 -21.41 -9.15 7.17
N GLU A 213 -22.59 -8.96 6.56
CA GLU A 213 -23.22 -9.99 5.72
C GLU A 213 -22.34 -10.39 4.52
N ILE A 214 -21.59 -9.45 3.94
CA ILE A 214 -20.67 -9.72 2.82
C ILE A 214 -19.46 -10.54 3.28
N PHE A 215 -18.89 -10.23 4.46
CA PHE A 215 -17.79 -11.02 5.02
C PHE A 215 -18.26 -12.44 5.39
N GLU A 216 -19.45 -12.58 5.95
CA GLU A 216 -20.05 -13.89 6.24
C GLU A 216 -20.28 -14.71 4.95
N ASP A 217 -20.85 -14.10 3.91
CA ASP A 217 -21.05 -14.76 2.61
C ASP A 217 -19.70 -15.17 1.98
N PHE A 218 -18.69 -14.30 2.06
CA PHE A 218 -17.35 -14.64 1.58
C PHE A 218 -16.78 -15.85 2.32
N TYR A 219 -16.84 -15.85 3.65
CA TYR A 219 -16.33 -16.97 4.46
C TYR A 219 -17.08 -18.28 4.16
N LEU A 220 -18.41 -18.24 4.01
CA LEU A 220 -19.20 -19.43 3.65
C LEU A 220 -18.85 -20.01 2.27
N ASN A 221 -18.29 -19.20 1.39
CA ASN A 221 -17.90 -19.57 0.03
C ASN A 221 -16.37 -19.49 -0.20
N PHE A 222 -15.58 -19.44 0.87
CA PHE A 222 -14.17 -19.05 0.83
C PHE A 222 -13.37 -19.79 -0.24
N ASP A 223 -13.43 -21.13 -0.27
CA ASP A 223 -12.70 -21.97 -1.23
C ASP A 223 -13.00 -21.65 -2.70
N ASN A 224 -14.18 -21.11 -3.01
CA ASN A 224 -14.53 -20.71 -4.37
C ASN A 224 -14.19 -19.25 -4.67
N TYR A 225 -14.25 -18.38 -3.67
CA TYR A 225 -14.10 -16.94 -3.84
C TYR A 225 -12.65 -16.46 -3.75
N ILE A 226 -11.84 -17.13 -2.94
CA ILE A 226 -10.44 -16.73 -2.72
C ILE A 226 -9.59 -16.78 -3.99
N ASP A 227 -9.89 -17.74 -4.88
CA ASP A 227 -9.20 -17.90 -6.17
C ASP A 227 -9.75 -16.93 -7.25
N ASP A 228 -10.91 -16.32 -7.02
CA ASP A 228 -11.47 -15.30 -7.91
C ASP A 228 -10.93 -13.92 -7.53
N TRP A 229 -10.04 -13.40 -8.38
CA TRP A 229 -9.40 -12.10 -8.15
C TRP A 229 -10.41 -10.97 -8.01
N TYR A 230 -11.50 -10.95 -8.78
CA TYR A 230 -12.46 -9.84 -8.72
C TYR A 230 -13.26 -9.85 -7.43
N ILE A 231 -13.68 -11.03 -6.96
CA ILE A 231 -14.39 -11.18 -5.69
C ILE A 231 -13.46 -10.83 -4.52
N SER A 232 -12.26 -11.41 -4.50
CA SER A 232 -11.30 -11.17 -3.43
C SER A 232 -10.82 -9.72 -3.40
N ASN A 233 -10.63 -9.09 -4.56
CA ASN A 233 -10.31 -7.67 -4.66
C ASN A 233 -11.47 -6.81 -4.13
N ALA A 234 -12.72 -7.10 -4.50
CA ALA A 234 -13.87 -6.39 -3.96
C ALA A 234 -13.98 -6.51 -2.43
N LEU A 235 -13.71 -7.70 -1.87
CA LEU A 235 -13.65 -7.88 -0.41
C LEU A 235 -12.51 -7.06 0.23
N TYR A 236 -11.35 -6.99 -0.42
CA TYR A 236 -10.24 -6.16 0.03
C TYR A 236 -10.59 -4.66 0.10
N TRP A 237 -11.30 -4.16 -0.92
CA TRP A 237 -11.80 -2.80 -0.93
C TRP A 237 -12.81 -2.54 0.18
N LEU A 238 -13.72 -3.50 0.42
CA LEU A 238 -14.67 -3.44 1.52
C LEU A 238 -13.97 -3.39 2.88
N GLY A 239 -13.05 -4.32 3.15
CA GLY A 239 -12.31 -4.36 4.42
C GLY A 239 -11.47 -3.12 4.65
N SER A 240 -10.77 -2.64 3.63
CA SER A 240 -9.97 -1.42 3.72
C SER A 240 -10.85 -0.18 3.93
N GLY A 241 -12.01 -0.11 3.27
CA GLY A 241 -12.97 0.98 3.42
C GLY A 241 -13.59 1.04 4.81
N VAL A 242 -14.09 -0.09 5.30
CA VAL A 242 -14.64 -0.25 6.66
C VAL A 242 -13.60 0.11 7.71
N GLN A 243 -12.38 -0.42 7.58
CA GLN A 243 -11.30 -0.11 8.51
C GLN A 243 -10.97 1.39 8.47
N TYR A 244 -10.86 2.00 7.29
CA TYR A 244 -10.45 3.40 7.17
C TYR A 244 -11.53 4.36 7.67
N ALA A 245 -12.80 4.04 7.47
CA ALA A 245 -13.91 4.78 8.07
C ALA A 245 -13.78 4.78 9.60
N LEU A 246 -13.66 3.61 10.22
CA LEU A 246 -13.51 3.49 11.67
C LEU A 246 -12.21 4.13 12.19
N TYR A 247 -11.11 4.01 11.46
CA TYR A 247 -9.86 4.71 11.76
C TYR A 247 -10.04 6.23 11.76
N THR A 248 -10.81 6.77 10.81
CA THR A 248 -11.11 8.21 10.76
C THR A 248 -11.82 8.67 12.03
N PHE A 249 -12.72 7.85 12.58
CA PHE A 249 -13.34 8.13 13.88
C PHE A 249 -12.35 8.00 15.05
N SER A 250 -11.60 6.90 15.17
CA SER A 250 -10.67 6.71 16.30
C SER A 250 -9.48 7.68 16.29
N TYR A 251 -9.15 8.24 15.13
CA TYR A 251 -8.13 9.29 15.01
C TYR A 251 -8.62 10.64 15.59
N ASN A 252 -9.92 10.93 15.50
CA ASN A 252 -10.50 12.21 15.90
C ASN A 252 -11.24 12.16 17.24
N PHE A 253 -11.66 10.97 17.68
CA PHE A 253 -12.48 10.74 18.86
C PHE A 253 -12.00 9.51 19.62
N GLU A 254 -12.23 9.47 20.93
CA GLU A 254 -12.01 8.25 21.71
C GLU A 254 -13.04 7.18 21.27
N PRO A 255 -12.61 5.95 20.93
CA PRO A 255 -13.50 4.93 20.38
C PRO A 255 -14.76 4.68 21.22
N ASP A 256 -14.63 4.65 22.56
CA ASP A 256 -15.71 4.39 23.51
C ASP A 256 -16.72 5.53 23.68
N GLU A 257 -16.42 6.70 23.12
CA GLU A 257 -17.33 7.85 23.03
C GLU A 257 -18.08 7.92 21.69
N THR A 258 -17.75 7.05 20.73
CA THR A 258 -18.42 7.00 19.41
C THR A 258 -19.65 6.09 19.41
N GLU A 259 -20.52 6.24 18.42
CA GLU A 259 -21.68 5.35 18.24
C GLU A 259 -21.30 3.92 17.80
N PHE A 260 -20.05 3.72 17.36
CA PHE A 260 -19.57 2.44 16.87
C PHE A 260 -19.13 1.50 18.00
N TYR A 261 -18.90 2.02 19.21
CA TYR A 261 -18.43 1.19 20.34
C TYR A 261 -19.47 0.13 20.72
N GLY A 262 -19.09 -1.15 20.62
CA GLY A 262 -19.94 -2.31 20.83
C GLY A 262 -20.98 -2.56 19.73
N ALA A 263 -21.01 -1.74 18.68
CA ALA A 263 -21.88 -1.94 17.51
C ALA A 263 -21.20 -2.74 16.39
N VAL A 264 -19.88 -2.96 16.49
CA VAL A 264 -19.07 -3.65 15.48
C VAL A 264 -18.72 -5.10 15.83
N ASP A 265 -19.26 -5.66 16.91
CA ASP A 265 -18.93 -7.01 17.38
C ASP A 265 -19.20 -8.07 16.30
N ASP A 266 -20.34 -8.00 15.60
CA ASP A 266 -20.69 -8.95 14.55
C ASP A 266 -19.77 -8.82 13.32
N LEU A 267 -19.45 -7.58 12.93
CA LEU A 267 -18.49 -7.29 11.87
C LEU A 267 -17.10 -7.85 12.19
N PHE A 268 -16.62 -7.61 13.41
CA PHE A 268 -15.35 -8.13 13.90
C PHE A 268 -15.33 -9.66 13.80
N ASN A 269 -16.40 -10.33 14.27
CA ASN A 269 -16.49 -11.79 14.23
C ASN A 269 -16.51 -12.34 12.80
N ALA A 270 -17.20 -11.67 11.87
CA ALA A 270 -17.25 -12.08 10.47
C ALA A 270 -15.87 -11.99 9.79
N ILE A 271 -15.13 -10.89 10.01
CA ILE A 271 -13.76 -10.73 9.51
C ILE A 271 -12.80 -11.69 10.24
N ALA A 272 -13.02 -11.97 11.52
CA ALA A 272 -12.17 -12.88 12.30
C ALA A 272 -12.21 -14.30 11.73
N GLN A 273 -13.35 -14.76 11.22
CA GLN A 273 -13.46 -16.06 10.56
C GLN A 273 -12.59 -16.17 9.31
N ILE A 274 -12.42 -15.07 8.58
CA ILE A 274 -11.50 -15.00 7.44
C ILE A 274 -10.07 -15.05 7.96
N GLY A 275 -9.71 -14.17 8.91
CA GLY A 275 -8.36 -14.14 9.49
C GLY A 275 -7.93 -15.45 10.17
N LEU A 276 -8.89 -16.28 10.60
CA LEU A 276 -8.66 -17.59 11.24
C LEU A 276 -9.03 -18.78 10.34
N TYR A 277 -9.06 -18.59 9.02
CA TYR A 277 -9.48 -19.64 8.07
C TYR A 277 -8.68 -20.95 8.21
N GLY A 278 -7.41 -20.86 8.63
CA GLY A 278 -6.60 -22.02 9.01
C GLY A 278 -5.47 -22.37 8.05
N THR A 279 -5.74 -22.73 6.79
CA THR A 279 -4.66 -23.13 5.87
C THR A 279 -4.18 -21.96 5.03
N ILE A 280 -2.90 -21.61 5.16
CA ILE A 280 -2.23 -20.60 4.31
C ILE A 280 -1.78 -21.24 2.99
N THR A 281 -2.04 -20.54 1.89
CA THR A 281 -1.53 -20.78 0.54
C THR A 281 -0.99 -19.47 -0.04
N SER A 282 -0.24 -19.56 -1.15
CA SER A 282 0.20 -18.36 -1.89
C SER A 282 -0.95 -17.48 -2.37
N ASP A 283 -2.13 -18.08 -2.57
CA ASP A 283 -3.28 -17.42 -3.17
C ASP A 283 -4.14 -16.69 -2.12
N ASN A 284 -4.03 -17.09 -0.84
CA ASN A 284 -4.87 -16.55 0.23
C ASN A 284 -4.12 -15.75 1.30
N GLU A 285 -2.80 -15.92 1.47
CA GLU A 285 -2.05 -15.33 2.58
C GLU A 285 -2.26 -13.81 2.68
N TRP A 286 -2.27 -13.13 1.54
CA TRP A 286 -2.45 -11.69 1.46
C TRP A 286 -3.78 -11.23 2.04
N LEU A 287 -4.87 -11.96 1.80
CA LEU A 287 -6.21 -11.57 2.27
C LEU A 287 -6.39 -11.94 3.74
N LEU A 288 -5.85 -13.07 4.18
CA LEU A 288 -5.80 -13.46 5.59
C LEU A 288 -5.05 -12.39 6.41
N ASN A 289 -3.89 -11.96 5.92
CA ASN A 289 -3.11 -10.89 6.55
C ASN A 289 -3.91 -9.58 6.67
N ASN A 290 -4.61 -9.20 5.61
CA ASN A 290 -5.45 -8.01 5.62
C ASN A 290 -6.63 -8.13 6.60
N ALA A 291 -7.26 -9.29 6.71
CA ALA A 291 -8.31 -9.53 7.68
C ALA A 291 -7.81 -9.34 9.12
N VAL A 292 -6.60 -9.81 9.43
CA VAL A 292 -5.95 -9.58 10.74
C VAL A 292 -5.75 -8.08 11.00
N TRP A 293 -5.18 -7.36 10.03
CA TRP A 293 -4.93 -5.92 10.17
C TRP A 293 -6.22 -5.09 10.32
N TRP A 294 -7.26 -5.39 9.53
CA TRP A 294 -8.55 -4.72 9.65
C TRP A 294 -9.15 -4.95 11.03
N ASN A 295 -9.21 -6.21 11.47
CA ASN A 295 -9.79 -6.54 12.76
C ASN A 295 -9.01 -5.97 13.93
N ALA A 296 -7.69 -5.89 13.85
CA ALA A 296 -6.90 -5.22 14.88
C ALA A 296 -7.35 -3.78 15.12
N HIS A 297 -7.74 -3.04 14.08
CA HIS A 297 -8.24 -1.68 14.21
C HIS A 297 -9.72 -1.61 14.62
N ILE A 298 -10.55 -2.49 14.07
CA ILE A 298 -11.97 -2.61 14.46
C ILE A 298 -12.09 -2.97 15.94
N GLY A 299 -11.15 -3.76 16.46
CA GLY A 299 -11.05 -4.17 17.86
C GLY A 299 -10.98 -3.01 18.87
N LEU A 300 -10.57 -1.81 18.42
CA LEU A 300 -10.57 -0.60 19.26
C LEU A 300 -11.98 -0.15 19.68
N PHE A 301 -13.01 -0.55 18.93
CA PHE A 301 -14.40 -0.20 19.17
C PHE A 301 -15.17 -1.29 19.94
N MET A 302 -14.47 -2.21 20.60
CA MET A 302 -15.11 -3.30 21.35
C MET A 302 -14.31 -3.66 22.60
N ASN A 303 -14.66 -4.77 23.25
CA ASN A 303 -13.90 -5.27 24.39
C ASN A 303 -12.48 -5.69 23.95
N GLU A 304 -11.48 -4.95 24.43
CA GLU A 304 -10.05 -5.16 24.14
C GLU A 304 -9.61 -6.63 24.29
N GLN A 305 -10.11 -7.34 25.31
CA GLN A 305 -9.71 -8.72 25.57
C GLN A 305 -10.10 -9.67 24.44
N LEU A 306 -11.20 -9.39 23.72
CA LEU A 306 -11.62 -10.19 22.56
C LEU A 306 -10.72 -9.94 21.35
N ALA A 307 -10.32 -8.68 21.14
CA ALA A 307 -9.39 -8.31 20.08
C ALA A 307 -8.00 -8.94 20.32
N VAL A 308 -7.49 -8.86 21.55
CA VAL A 308 -6.23 -9.50 21.96
C VAL A 308 -6.30 -11.02 21.81
N GLN A 309 -7.43 -11.64 22.18
CA GLN A 309 -7.62 -13.08 22.00
C GLN A 309 -7.56 -13.48 20.53
N PHE A 310 -8.26 -12.76 19.64
CA PHE A 310 -8.21 -13.01 18.21
C PHE A 310 -6.78 -12.94 17.65
N LEU A 311 -6.02 -11.91 17.99
CA LEU A 311 -4.64 -11.77 17.51
C LEU A 311 -3.74 -12.87 18.07
N THR A 312 -3.94 -13.27 19.33
CA THR A 312 -3.24 -14.42 19.92
C THR A 312 -3.59 -15.72 19.19
N ASP A 313 -4.87 -15.94 18.89
CA ASP A 313 -5.34 -17.13 18.16
C ASP A 313 -4.73 -17.21 16.76
N VAL A 314 -4.54 -16.08 16.06
CA VAL A 314 -3.85 -16.02 14.77
C VAL A 314 -2.41 -16.52 14.90
N VAL A 315 -1.67 -16.04 15.91
CA VAL A 315 -0.28 -16.46 16.16
C VAL A 315 -0.21 -17.95 16.50
N GLU A 316 -1.12 -18.46 17.33
CA GLU A 316 -1.19 -19.88 17.69
C GLU A 316 -1.54 -20.77 16.50
N LEU A 317 -2.43 -20.30 15.61
CA LEU A 317 -2.92 -21.05 14.46
C LEU A 317 -1.87 -21.21 13.38
N TYR A 318 -1.21 -20.11 12.99
CA TYR A 318 -0.30 -20.09 11.85
C TYR A 318 1.18 -20.26 12.24
N GLY A 319 1.51 -20.05 13.51
CA GLY A 319 2.89 -20.05 14.00
C GLY A 319 3.63 -18.76 13.68
N GLU A 320 4.75 -18.53 14.36
CA GLU A 320 5.39 -17.21 14.51
C GLU A 320 5.96 -16.58 13.23
N TRP A 321 6.05 -17.29 12.11
CA TRP A 321 6.80 -16.83 10.92
C TRP A 321 5.96 -16.68 9.64
N THR A 322 4.64 -16.52 9.78
CA THR A 322 3.76 -16.25 8.64
C THR A 322 3.36 -14.78 8.63
N ALA A 323 3.01 -14.22 7.47
CA ALA A 323 2.60 -12.81 7.41
C ALA A 323 1.46 -12.49 8.38
N PRO A 324 0.35 -13.27 8.45
CA PRO A 324 -0.73 -13.02 9.40
C PRO A 324 -0.29 -13.02 10.87
N SER A 325 0.63 -13.91 11.27
CA SER A 325 1.14 -13.94 12.64
C SER A 325 2.03 -12.75 12.97
N LEU A 326 2.90 -12.33 12.05
CA LEU A 326 3.75 -11.15 12.25
C LEU A 326 2.91 -9.88 12.33
N GLU A 327 1.89 -9.77 11.48
CA GLU A 327 0.88 -8.70 11.54
C GLU A 327 0.16 -8.72 12.88
N ALA A 328 -0.26 -9.89 13.38
CA ALA A 328 -0.90 -10.01 14.69
C ALA A 328 0.02 -9.56 15.84
N VAL A 329 1.29 -9.98 15.82
CA VAL A 329 2.31 -9.54 16.80
C VAL A 329 2.51 -8.03 16.75
N GLU A 330 2.67 -7.46 15.56
CA GLU A 330 2.84 -6.02 15.37
C GLU A 330 1.62 -5.25 15.89
N MET A 331 0.41 -5.72 15.59
CA MET A 331 -0.83 -5.11 16.07
C MET A 331 -1.00 -5.23 17.59
N LEU A 332 -0.65 -6.36 18.19
CA LEU A 332 -0.65 -6.52 19.66
C LEU A 332 0.27 -5.50 20.32
N CYS A 333 1.46 -5.26 19.76
CA CYS A 333 2.41 -4.30 20.32
C CYS A 333 2.05 -2.85 20.02
N TYR A 334 1.48 -2.57 18.84
CA TYR A 334 1.10 -1.23 18.43
C TYR A 334 -0.16 -0.74 19.17
N LEU A 335 -1.19 -1.58 19.26
CA LEU A 335 -2.52 -1.22 19.78
C LEU A 335 -2.82 -1.77 21.18
N TYR A 336 -2.29 -2.95 21.56
CA TYR A 336 -2.79 -3.75 22.68
C TYR A 336 -1.74 -4.15 23.73
N ASN A 337 -0.97 -3.19 24.23
CA ASN A 337 0.00 -3.37 25.32
C ASN A 337 1.15 -4.37 25.10
N CYS A 338 1.28 -4.98 23.91
CA CYS A 338 2.34 -5.94 23.58
C CYS A 338 2.36 -7.19 24.48
N GLU A 339 1.17 -7.73 24.77
CA GLU A 339 0.98 -8.97 25.52
C GLU A 339 0.05 -9.93 24.77
N TYR A 340 0.28 -11.23 24.88
CA TYR A 340 -0.68 -12.25 24.46
C TYR A 340 -1.90 -12.29 25.39
N ALA A 341 -2.95 -12.99 24.99
CA ALA A 341 -4.20 -13.05 25.74
C ALA A 341 -4.08 -13.62 27.17
N ASP A 342 -3.05 -14.42 27.43
CA ASP A 342 -2.74 -14.97 28.76
C ASP A 342 -1.91 -14.01 29.65
N GLY A 343 -1.59 -12.82 29.14
CA GLY A 343 -0.77 -11.79 29.79
C GLY A 343 0.73 -12.03 29.66
N THR A 344 1.17 -12.97 28.82
CA THR A 344 2.59 -13.16 28.52
C THR A 344 3.10 -12.00 27.65
N PRO A 345 4.14 -11.26 28.09
CA PRO A 345 4.74 -10.21 27.27
C PRO A 345 5.37 -10.78 26.00
N ILE A 346 5.23 -10.03 24.90
CA ILE A 346 5.81 -10.40 23.60
C ILE A 346 7.28 -9.98 23.57
N ASP A 347 8.16 -10.92 23.22
CA ASP A 347 9.58 -10.66 22.97
C ASP A 347 9.79 -10.28 21.49
N GLU A 348 9.46 -9.02 21.17
CA GLU A 348 9.54 -8.48 19.81
C GLU A 348 10.96 -8.61 19.22
N ASP A 349 11.98 -8.27 20.00
CA ASP A 349 13.39 -8.41 19.60
C ASP A 349 13.74 -9.87 19.26
N GLY A 350 13.28 -10.81 20.08
CA GLY A 350 13.48 -12.25 19.86
C GLY A 350 12.77 -12.75 18.59
N ILE A 351 11.55 -12.28 18.32
CA ILE A 351 10.79 -12.62 17.10
C ILE A 351 11.51 -12.04 15.87
N ILE A 352 11.91 -10.76 15.90
CA ILE A 352 12.65 -10.12 14.81
C ILE A 352 13.96 -10.88 14.53
N GLU A 353 14.71 -11.26 15.57
CA GLU A 353 15.94 -12.06 15.41
C GLU A 353 15.64 -13.43 14.79
N SER A 354 14.55 -14.09 15.21
CA SER A 354 14.12 -15.39 14.69
C SER A 354 13.76 -15.32 13.19
N VAL A 355 12.95 -14.32 12.79
CA VAL A 355 12.57 -14.08 11.40
C VAL A 355 13.80 -13.71 10.55
N HIS A 356 14.69 -12.86 11.06
CA HIS A 356 15.93 -12.53 10.38
C HIS A 356 16.79 -13.78 10.15
N ASN A 357 16.95 -14.65 11.15
CA ASN A 357 17.74 -15.88 11.03
C ASN A 357 17.11 -16.90 10.08
N TRP A 358 15.78 -16.94 10.00
CA TRP A 358 15.07 -17.77 9.03
C TRP A 358 15.28 -17.29 7.59
N LEU A 359 15.09 -16.00 7.33
CA LEU A 359 15.16 -15.43 5.98
C LEU A 359 16.60 -15.19 5.49
N LEU A 360 17.53 -14.91 6.40
CA LEU A 360 18.91 -14.52 6.09
C LEU A 360 19.95 -15.33 6.89
N PRO A 361 19.94 -16.68 6.79
CA PRO A 361 20.80 -17.54 7.60
C PRO A 361 22.29 -17.47 7.26
N SER A 362 22.64 -16.97 6.06
CA SER A 362 24.01 -17.01 5.55
C SER A 362 24.72 -15.66 5.71
N ARG A 363 25.98 -15.70 6.16
CA ARG A 363 26.87 -14.53 6.21
C ARG A 363 28.20 -14.83 5.53
N THR A 364 28.54 -14.05 4.51
CA THR A 364 29.83 -14.10 3.79
C THR A 364 30.51 -12.74 3.86
N THR A 365 31.84 -12.71 4.06
CA THR A 365 32.60 -11.45 4.17
C THR A 365 33.78 -11.42 3.21
N PHE A 366 34.09 -10.21 2.73
CA PHE A 366 35.26 -9.89 1.91
C PHE A 366 35.93 -8.63 2.46
N ASP A 367 37.16 -8.35 1.99
CA ASP A 367 37.93 -7.14 2.29
C ASP A 367 37.98 -6.78 3.78
N ASP A 368 38.48 -7.71 4.60
CA ASP A 368 38.63 -7.52 6.05
C ASP A 368 37.31 -7.06 6.74
N GLU A 369 36.19 -7.67 6.33
CA GLU A 369 34.82 -7.40 6.80
C GLU A 369 34.24 -6.03 6.42
N THR A 370 34.86 -5.32 5.48
CA THR A 370 34.28 -4.08 4.93
C THR A 370 33.21 -4.34 3.86
N ILE A 371 33.15 -5.55 3.30
CA ILE A 371 32.06 -5.98 2.42
C ILE A 371 31.42 -7.23 3.02
N ILE A 372 30.12 -7.15 3.33
CA ILE A 372 29.37 -8.18 4.04
C ILE A 372 28.13 -8.54 3.21
N PHE A 373 27.94 -9.82 2.91
CA PHE A 373 26.71 -10.35 2.34
C PHE A 373 25.95 -11.13 3.42
N LYS A 374 24.71 -10.71 3.70
CA LYS A 374 23.72 -11.46 4.48
C LYS A 374 22.68 -12.00 3.51
N THR A 375 22.52 -13.30 3.40
CA THR A 375 21.69 -13.87 2.33
C THR A 375 20.78 -14.98 2.81
N GLY A 376 19.68 -15.16 2.08
CA GLY A 376 18.94 -16.40 2.06
C GLY A 376 19.83 -17.59 1.63
N ASP A 377 19.39 -18.80 1.95
CA ASP A 377 20.13 -20.05 1.71
C ASP A 377 20.10 -20.52 0.25
N ALA A 378 19.16 -20.03 -0.57
CA ALA A 378 19.09 -20.33 -2.00
C ALA A 378 20.02 -19.43 -2.83
N VAL A 379 20.51 -18.31 -2.27
CA VAL A 379 21.51 -17.46 -2.92
C VAL A 379 22.87 -18.16 -2.91
N THR A 380 23.33 -18.60 -4.08
CA THR A 380 24.51 -19.46 -4.17
C THR A 380 25.82 -18.71 -3.86
N PRO A 381 26.84 -19.39 -3.31
CA PRO A 381 28.16 -18.79 -3.13
C PRO A 381 28.78 -18.26 -4.42
N GLU A 382 28.56 -18.94 -5.56
CA GLU A 382 29.02 -18.49 -6.88
C GLU A 382 28.36 -17.16 -7.29
N LYS A 383 27.07 -16.99 -6.99
CA LYS A 383 26.38 -15.71 -7.19
C LYS A 383 27.01 -14.61 -6.34
N ILE A 384 27.26 -14.88 -5.05
CA ILE A 384 27.90 -13.91 -4.14
C ILE A 384 29.29 -13.50 -4.64
N GLU A 385 30.11 -14.45 -5.08
CA GLU A 385 31.42 -14.16 -5.68
C GLU A 385 31.30 -13.32 -6.96
N THR A 386 30.29 -13.60 -7.79
CA THR A 386 30.02 -12.82 -9.01
C THR A 386 29.67 -11.38 -8.67
N LEU A 387 28.80 -11.14 -7.69
CA LEU A 387 28.44 -9.80 -7.22
C LEU A 387 29.65 -9.06 -6.63
N TYR A 388 30.48 -9.76 -5.85
CA TYR A 388 31.72 -9.20 -5.32
C TYR A 388 32.69 -8.74 -6.43
N TRP A 389 32.83 -9.49 -7.53
CA TRP A 389 33.69 -9.05 -8.63
C TRP A 389 33.03 -7.95 -9.47
N ALA A 390 31.72 -8.02 -9.69
CA ALA A 390 30.96 -6.98 -10.38
C ALA A 390 31.11 -5.61 -9.70
N MET A 391 31.07 -5.54 -8.37
CA MET A 391 31.32 -4.28 -7.65
C MET A 391 32.73 -3.74 -7.86
N LYS A 392 33.76 -4.60 -8.01
CA LYS A 392 35.12 -4.13 -8.28
C LYS A 392 35.23 -3.48 -9.65
N GLU A 393 34.53 -4.02 -10.64
CA GLU A 393 34.48 -3.44 -11.98
C GLU A 393 33.81 -2.07 -11.98
N VAL A 394 32.65 -1.95 -11.32
CA VAL A 394 31.91 -0.68 -11.19
C VAL A 394 32.76 0.34 -10.42
N LYS A 395 33.32 -0.03 -9.27
CA LYS A 395 34.21 0.83 -8.46
C LYS A 395 35.38 1.37 -9.27
N ALA A 396 36.02 0.52 -10.07
CA ALA A 396 37.14 0.94 -10.91
C ALA A 396 36.73 1.96 -11.99
N GLN A 397 35.56 1.80 -12.63
CA GLN A 397 35.08 2.80 -13.59
C GLN A 397 34.65 4.09 -12.91
N PHE A 398 33.96 3.99 -11.77
CA PHE A 398 33.53 5.14 -11.01
C PHE A 398 34.71 6.03 -10.61
N HIS A 399 35.77 5.45 -10.00
CA HIS A 399 36.96 6.23 -9.61
C HIS A 399 37.73 6.81 -10.80
N ARG A 400 37.69 6.19 -11.98
CA ARG A 400 38.26 6.79 -13.21
C ARG A 400 37.52 8.06 -13.63
N ILE A 401 36.22 8.14 -13.35
CA ILE A 401 35.36 9.27 -13.72
C ILE A 401 35.37 10.33 -12.62
N SER A 402 35.16 9.93 -11.37
CA SER A 402 35.14 10.84 -10.21
C SER A 402 36.52 11.41 -9.89
N LEU A 403 37.58 10.71 -10.29
CA LEU A 403 38.98 11.02 -9.95
C LEU A 403 39.24 11.10 -8.44
N ASN A 404 38.37 10.49 -7.64
CA ASN A 404 38.47 10.41 -6.20
C ASN A 404 38.20 8.98 -5.72
N ASP A 405 39.18 8.40 -5.02
CA ASP A 405 39.10 7.11 -4.34
C ASP A 405 39.27 7.25 -2.81
N ILE A 406 39.28 8.48 -2.31
CA ILE A 406 39.33 8.81 -0.89
C ILE A 406 37.90 9.14 -0.44
N PRO A 407 37.33 8.41 0.55
CA PRO A 407 36.02 8.76 1.10
C PRO A 407 35.97 10.22 1.54
N LEU A 408 34.86 10.90 1.26
CA LEU A 408 34.70 12.31 1.62
C LEU A 408 34.64 12.52 3.14
N GLU A 409 34.08 11.54 3.84
CA GLU A 409 33.92 11.51 5.29
C GLU A 409 34.38 10.15 5.85
N GLN A 410 34.78 10.13 7.11
CA GLN A 410 35.24 8.92 7.81
C GLN A 410 34.37 8.65 9.03
N GLY A 411 34.16 7.38 9.37
CA GLY A 411 33.33 6.97 10.51
C GLY A 411 31.84 6.94 10.19
N ASN A 412 31.46 7.10 8.92
CA ASN A 412 30.11 6.90 8.45
C ASN A 412 29.79 5.39 8.34
N ALA A 413 28.51 5.03 8.37
CA ALA A 413 28.08 3.62 8.38
C ALA A 413 28.53 2.85 7.12
N ASP A 414 28.70 3.56 6.01
CA ASP A 414 29.17 3.09 4.71
C ASP A 414 30.69 2.78 4.68
N ASP A 415 31.41 2.94 5.79
CA ASP A 415 32.76 2.39 5.99
C ASP A 415 32.78 0.87 5.77
N SER A 416 31.64 0.22 6.01
CA SER A 416 31.33 -1.12 5.51
C SER A 416 30.08 -1.08 4.63
N LEU A 417 30.07 -1.90 3.58
CA LEU A 417 28.86 -2.17 2.80
C LEU A 417 28.28 -3.51 3.23
N ILE A 418 27.02 -3.51 3.66
CA ILE A 418 26.22 -4.71 3.91
C ILE A 418 25.24 -4.90 2.75
N ALA A 419 25.25 -6.05 2.10
CA ALA A 419 24.25 -6.45 1.13
C ALA A 419 23.35 -7.53 1.76
N VAL A 420 22.08 -7.19 1.96
CA VAL A 420 21.01 -8.08 2.40
C VAL A 420 20.28 -8.61 1.16
N ILE A 421 20.34 -9.91 0.92
CA ILE A 421 19.79 -10.55 -0.29
C ILE A 421 18.85 -11.69 0.11
N TYR A 422 17.54 -11.44 0.03
CA TYR A 422 16.51 -12.45 0.26
C TYR A 422 16.46 -13.48 -0.89
N ASN A 423 15.85 -14.65 -0.67
CA ASN A 423 15.80 -15.69 -1.70
C ASN A 423 14.85 -15.35 -2.86
N SER A 424 13.81 -14.56 -2.61
CA SER A 424 12.71 -14.33 -3.54
C SER A 424 12.05 -12.96 -3.33
N PRO A 425 11.23 -12.47 -4.29
CA PRO A 425 10.41 -11.27 -4.08
C PRO A 425 9.39 -11.44 -2.94
N ALA A 426 8.94 -12.67 -2.66
CA ALA A 426 8.01 -12.97 -1.57
C ALA A 426 8.70 -12.82 -0.20
N ASP A 427 9.88 -13.41 -0.05
CA ASP A 427 10.72 -13.26 1.15
C ASP A 427 11.10 -11.78 1.38
N TYR A 428 11.32 -11.04 0.30
CA TYR A 428 11.64 -9.61 0.38
C TYR A 428 10.53 -8.79 1.02
N GLN A 429 9.27 -9.21 0.95
CA GLN A 429 8.16 -8.48 1.59
C GLN A 429 8.34 -8.36 3.11
N TYR A 430 9.00 -9.33 3.74
CA TYR A 430 9.32 -9.33 5.17
C TYR A 430 10.42 -8.33 5.55
N ASN A 431 11.12 -7.74 4.57
CA ASN A 431 12.05 -6.65 4.82
C ASN A 431 11.36 -5.43 5.46
N ASN A 432 10.06 -5.25 5.20
CA ASN A 432 9.28 -4.22 5.84
C ASN A 432 9.16 -4.46 7.35
N PHE A 433 8.76 -5.65 7.77
CA PHE A 433 8.71 -6.00 9.20
C PHE A 433 10.09 -5.92 9.87
N LEU A 434 11.14 -6.42 9.21
CA LEU A 434 12.49 -6.46 9.79
C LEU A 434 13.18 -5.10 9.89
N TYR A 435 12.89 -4.19 8.95
CA TYR A 435 13.67 -2.95 8.79
C TYR A 435 12.82 -1.68 8.62
N GLY A 436 11.49 -1.78 8.58
CA GLY A 436 10.57 -0.66 8.35
C GLY A 436 10.64 -0.05 6.95
N LEU A 437 11.29 -0.73 5.99
CA LEU A 437 11.53 -0.21 4.64
C LEU A 437 10.45 -0.67 3.65
N SER A 438 10.17 0.15 2.64
CA SER A 438 9.28 -0.23 1.53
C SER A 438 9.90 -1.35 0.68
N THR A 439 9.06 -2.29 0.25
CA THR A 439 9.41 -3.45 -0.58
C THR A 439 8.83 -3.36 -1.99
N SER A 440 8.14 -2.25 -2.31
CA SER A 440 7.62 -1.93 -3.65
C SER A 440 8.74 -1.43 -4.59
N ASN A 441 9.84 -2.17 -4.66
CA ASN A 441 11.01 -1.88 -5.47
C ASN A 441 11.84 -3.16 -5.69
N GLY A 442 12.75 -3.16 -6.67
CA GLY A 442 13.65 -4.29 -6.90
C GLY A 442 14.77 -4.42 -5.86
N GLY A 443 15.01 -3.36 -5.11
CA GLY A 443 16.06 -3.21 -4.10
C GLY A 443 16.33 -1.74 -3.82
N MET A 444 16.99 -1.46 -2.69
CA MET A 444 17.21 -0.12 -2.21
C MET A 444 18.48 -0.04 -1.35
N TYR A 445 19.30 0.98 -1.59
CA TYR A 445 20.42 1.33 -0.73
C TYR A 445 20.04 2.38 0.32
N ILE A 446 20.37 2.11 1.58
CA ILE A 446 20.21 3.03 2.71
C ILE A 446 21.59 3.47 3.20
N GLU A 447 21.98 4.69 2.83
CA GLU A 447 23.31 5.24 3.13
C GLU A 447 23.59 5.32 4.62
N PHE A 448 22.62 5.77 5.41
CA PHE A 448 22.76 5.92 6.86
C PHE A 448 23.06 4.58 7.57
N TRP A 449 22.78 3.46 6.92
CA TRP A 449 23.07 2.12 7.42
C TRP A 449 24.21 1.43 6.68
N GLY A 450 24.77 2.05 5.64
CA GLY A 450 25.72 1.38 4.75
C GLY A 450 25.16 0.09 4.16
N THR A 451 23.83 -0.03 4.01
CA THR A 451 23.17 -1.31 3.75
C THR A 451 22.31 -1.25 2.50
N PHE A 452 22.51 -2.22 1.61
CA PHE A 452 21.72 -2.47 0.42
C PHE A 452 20.78 -3.67 0.67
N PHE A 453 19.51 -3.52 0.35
CA PHE A 453 18.49 -4.56 0.49
C PHE A 453 17.94 -4.96 -0.88
N THR A 454 17.88 -6.26 -1.18
CA THR A 454 17.35 -6.79 -2.44
C THR A 454 17.02 -8.28 -2.33
N TYR A 455 16.69 -8.95 -3.43
CA TYR A 455 16.34 -10.37 -3.46
C TYR A 455 16.93 -11.08 -4.70
N GLU A 456 17.10 -12.40 -4.68
CA GLU A 456 17.36 -13.15 -5.91
C GLU A 456 16.09 -13.26 -6.75
N ARG A 457 16.23 -13.29 -8.08
CA ARG A 457 15.11 -13.22 -9.02
C ARG A 457 15.32 -14.05 -10.27
N THR A 458 14.22 -14.55 -10.78
CA THR A 458 14.08 -15.14 -12.10
C THR A 458 13.84 -14.05 -13.17
N PRO A 459 14.10 -14.34 -14.45
CA PRO A 459 13.77 -13.43 -15.54
C PRO A 459 12.27 -13.14 -15.71
N GLN A 460 11.39 -13.91 -15.07
CA GLN A 460 9.94 -13.68 -15.06
C GLN A 460 9.54 -12.65 -14.01
N GLU A 461 10.27 -12.58 -12.89
CA GLU A 461 10.00 -11.68 -11.78
C GLU A 461 10.60 -10.27 -12.01
N SER A 462 11.63 -10.16 -12.84
CA SER A 462 12.22 -8.86 -13.17
C SER A 462 12.94 -8.87 -14.52
N ILE A 463 12.89 -7.73 -15.21
CA ILE A 463 13.71 -7.47 -16.39
C ILE A 463 15.21 -7.32 -16.06
N TYR A 464 15.53 -6.98 -14.81
CA TYR A 464 16.90 -6.83 -14.32
C TYR A 464 17.33 -8.07 -13.56
N THR A 465 18.50 -8.61 -13.88
CA THR A 465 19.09 -9.65 -13.04
C THR A 465 19.51 -9.06 -11.69
N LEU A 466 19.73 -9.93 -10.69
CA LEU A 466 20.31 -9.49 -9.41
C LEU A 466 21.65 -8.76 -9.61
N GLU A 467 22.49 -9.20 -10.56
CA GLU A 467 23.76 -8.52 -10.84
C GLU A 467 23.55 -7.12 -11.45
N ASP A 468 22.61 -6.97 -12.39
CA ASP A 468 22.31 -5.68 -13.02
C ASP A 468 21.86 -4.65 -11.97
N LEU A 469 20.92 -5.05 -11.11
CA LEU A 469 20.44 -4.18 -10.05
C LEU A 469 21.51 -3.91 -9.00
N PHE A 470 22.29 -4.92 -8.61
CA PHE A 470 23.40 -4.74 -7.68
C PHE A 470 24.43 -3.73 -8.21
N ARG A 471 24.76 -3.77 -9.51
CA ARG A 471 25.66 -2.79 -10.14
C ARG A 471 25.08 -1.37 -10.10
N HIS A 472 23.78 -1.23 -10.29
CA HIS A 472 23.07 0.05 -10.17
C HIS A 472 23.16 0.60 -8.75
N GLU A 473 22.67 -0.17 -7.77
CA GLU A 473 22.58 0.25 -6.36
C GLU A 473 23.95 0.44 -5.71
N PHE A 474 24.94 -0.36 -6.10
CA PHE A 474 26.32 -0.15 -5.67
C PHE A 474 26.89 1.19 -6.17
N THR A 475 26.36 1.74 -7.26
CA THR A 475 26.75 3.08 -7.71
C THR A 475 26.22 4.16 -6.75
N HIS A 476 25.04 3.99 -6.15
CA HIS A 476 24.54 4.89 -5.11
C HIS A 476 25.42 4.89 -3.85
N TYR A 477 25.88 3.70 -3.43
CA TYR A 477 26.92 3.59 -2.38
C TYR A 477 28.18 4.40 -2.73
N LEU A 478 28.67 4.30 -3.97
CA LEU A 478 29.87 5.04 -4.39
C LEU A 478 29.63 6.55 -4.47
N GLN A 479 28.42 6.99 -4.84
CA GLN A 479 28.05 8.40 -4.88
C GLN A 479 28.10 9.02 -3.48
N GLY A 480 27.38 8.43 -2.52
CA GLY A 480 27.37 8.91 -1.13
C GLY A 480 28.77 8.92 -0.51
N ARG A 481 29.55 7.86 -0.75
CA ARG A 481 30.88 7.75 -0.14
C ARG A 481 31.96 8.65 -0.74
N TYR A 482 31.97 8.84 -2.05
CA TYR A 482 33.13 9.42 -2.77
C TYR A 482 32.83 10.66 -3.61
N LEU A 483 31.56 11.03 -3.80
CA LEU A 483 31.18 12.11 -4.73
C LEU A 483 30.31 13.19 -4.06
N GLU A 484 29.29 12.81 -3.32
CA GLU A 484 28.33 13.74 -2.72
C GLU A 484 28.68 13.95 -1.24
N PRO A 485 28.95 15.19 -0.79
CA PRO A 485 29.29 15.46 0.61
C PRO A 485 28.05 15.43 1.51
N GLY A 486 28.24 15.05 2.77
CA GLY A 486 27.16 14.83 3.72
C GLY A 486 26.31 13.61 3.37
N MET A 487 25.33 13.30 4.22
CA MET A 487 24.36 12.26 3.92
C MET A 487 23.42 12.74 2.81
N TRP A 488 23.00 11.81 1.95
CA TRP A 488 21.99 12.01 0.93
C TRP A 488 20.75 12.68 1.54
N TRP A 489 20.18 13.65 0.82
CA TRP A 489 19.06 14.51 1.25
C TRP A 489 19.29 15.34 2.53
N GLN A 490 20.51 15.37 3.07
CA GLN A 490 20.88 16.20 4.21
C GLN A 490 21.90 17.29 3.84
N HIS A 491 22.28 17.36 2.57
CA HIS A 491 23.21 18.37 2.05
C HIS A 491 22.48 19.38 1.14
N PRO A 492 22.90 20.66 1.11
CA PRO A 492 22.30 21.70 0.25
C PRO A 492 22.34 21.47 -1.27
N ILE A 493 22.86 20.33 -1.73
CA ILE A 493 22.81 19.95 -3.16
C ILE A 493 21.43 19.39 -3.54
N TYR A 494 20.63 18.99 -2.55
CA TYR A 494 19.27 18.47 -2.70
C TYR A 494 18.19 19.50 -2.36
N ASP A 495 18.59 20.73 -1.99
CA ASP A 495 17.72 21.90 -1.87
C ASP A 495 17.60 22.61 -3.23
#